data_AF-A0A0G0DYQ0-F1
#
_entry.id   AF-A0A0G0DYQ0-F1
#
_cell.length_a   1.000
_cell.length_b   1.000
_cell.length_c   1.000
_cell.angle_alpha   90.00
_cell.angle_beta   90.00
_cell.angle_gamma   90.00
#
_symmetry.space_group_name_H-M   'P 1'
#
loop_
_entity.id
_entity.type
_entity.pdbx_description
1 polymer ?
#
loop_
_entity_poly.entity_id
_entity_poly.type
_entity_poly.pdbx_seq_one_letter_code
_entity_poly.pdbx_strand_id
1 'polypeptide(L)'
;MTDQKAKALINFKKANSLMTRIIKMVEEDRYCIDIMQQNLAAVGLLRSAHQMLMENHLNTCFKHAMDSKNEKEKQEMTQEILKLTKLFNK
;
A
#
# COMPACT_ATOMS: atom_id res chain seq x y z
N MET A 1 -5.18 -7.69 15.19
CA MET A 1 -4.60 -6.87 14.12
C MET A 1 -3.09 -7.00 14.22
N THR A 2 -2.38 -7.36 13.14
CA THR A 2 -0.91 -7.45 13.18
C THR A 2 -0.29 -6.05 13.26
N ASP A 3 0.92 -5.95 13.81
CA ASP A 3 1.67 -4.69 13.94
C ASP A 3 1.81 -3.97 12.58
N GLN A 4 2.11 -4.72 11.53
CA GLN A 4 2.23 -4.18 10.17
C GLN A 4 0.91 -3.65 9.61
N LYS A 5 -0.23 -4.32 9.86
CA LYS A 5 -1.55 -3.80 9.45
C LYS A 5 -1.92 -2.52 10.21
N ALA A 6 -1.52 -2.40 11.49
CA ALA A 6 -1.73 -1.19 12.27
C ALA A 6 -0.89 -0.01 11.73
N LYS A 7 0.38 -0.26 11.37
CA LYS A 7 1.27 0.73 10.73
C LYS A 7 0.74 1.17 9.36
N ALA A 8 0.28 0.23 8.53
CA ALA A 8 -0.35 0.54 7.26
C ALA A 8 -1.60 1.43 7.43
N LEU A 9 -2.45 1.13 8.43
CA LEU A 9 -3.62 1.95 8.77
C LEU A 9 -3.24 3.39 9.15
N ILE A 10 -2.16 3.58 9.93
CA ILE A 10 -1.66 4.92 10.26
C ILE A 10 -1.27 5.67 8.99
N ASN A 11 -0.56 5.03 8.07
CA ASN A 11 -0.18 5.65 6.81
C ASN A 11 -1.39 5.99 5.92
N PHE A 12 -2.40 5.12 5.86
CA PHE A 12 -3.65 5.43 5.15
C PHE A 12 -4.38 6.64 5.75
N LYS A 13 -4.44 6.74 7.08
CA LYS A 13 -5.03 7.91 7.75
C LYS A 13 -4.28 9.20 7.42
N LYS A 14 -2.94 9.17 7.43
CA LYS A 14 -2.10 10.31 7.04
C LYS A 14 -2.31 10.69 5.56
N ALA A 15 -2.36 9.70 4.67
CA ALA A 15 -2.59 9.92 3.25
C ALA A 15 -3.98 10.54 3.02
N ASN A 16 -5.01 10.08 3.72
CA ASN A 16 -6.35 10.66 3.65
C ASN A 16 -6.35 12.14 4.09
N SER A 17 -5.67 12.48 5.19
CA SER A 17 -5.52 13.87 5.61
C SER A 17 -4.81 14.74 4.56
N LEU A 18 -3.77 14.20 3.90
CA LEU A 18 -3.11 14.91 2.80
C LEU A 18 -4.03 15.08 1.59
N MET A 19 -4.84 14.08 1.24
CA MET A 19 -5.82 14.19 0.15
C MET A 19 -6.83 15.30 0.41
N THR A 20 -7.39 15.39 1.62
CA THR A 20 -8.27 16.50 2.01
C THR A 20 -7.59 17.85 1.85
N ARG A 21 -6.31 17.95 2.23
CA ARG A 21 -5.52 19.18 2.06
C ARG A 21 -5.29 19.52 0.59
N ILE A 22 -4.91 18.54 -0.23
CA ILE A 22 -4.64 18.71 -1.67
C ILE A 22 -5.89 19.24 -2.37
N ILE A 23 -7.06 18.66 -2.10
CA ILE A 23 -8.34 19.11 -2.67
C ILE A 23 -8.55 20.60 -2.33
N LYS A 24 -8.42 20.97 -1.05
CA LYS A 24 -8.54 22.36 -0.63
C LYS A 24 -7.52 23.28 -1.30
N MET A 25 -6.27 22.83 -1.48
CA MET A 25 -5.25 23.62 -2.17
C MET A 25 -5.59 23.87 -3.65
N VAL A 26 -6.23 22.90 -4.31
CA VAL A 26 -6.72 23.07 -5.69
C VAL A 26 -7.91 24.04 -5.73
N GLU A 27 -8.87 23.90 -4.80
CA GLU A 27 -10.02 24.81 -4.68
C GLU A 27 -9.60 26.26 -4.39
N GLU A 28 -8.50 26.44 -3.66
CA GLU A 28 -7.90 27.73 -3.32
C GLU A 28 -6.94 28.28 -4.41
N ASP A 29 -6.84 27.64 -5.58
CA ASP A 29 -5.92 28.01 -6.68
C ASP A 29 -4.47 28.21 -6.22
N ARG A 30 -3.98 27.30 -5.36
CA ARG A 30 -2.62 27.36 -4.80
C ARG A 30 -1.58 27.00 -5.84
N TYR A 31 -0.35 27.48 -5.61
CA TYR A 31 0.77 27.25 -6.51
C TYR A 31 1.00 25.76 -6.80
N CYS A 32 1.07 25.42 -8.10
CA CYS A 32 1.08 24.04 -8.57
C CYS A 32 2.20 23.18 -7.96
N ILE A 33 3.38 23.76 -7.73
CA ILE A 33 4.51 23.02 -7.14
C ILE A 33 4.19 22.56 -5.71
N ASP A 34 3.51 23.38 -4.91
CA ASP A 34 3.14 23.01 -3.54
C ASP A 34 2.13 21.86 -3.55
N ILE A 35 1.16 21.91 -4.47
CA ILE A 35 0.18 20.83 -4.68
C ILE A 35 0.90 19.54 -5.08
N MET A 36 1.82 19.61 -6.05
CA MET A 36 2.61 18.47 -6.50
C MET A 36 3.43 17.86 -5.36
N GLN A 37 4.05 18.67 -4.51
CA GLN A 37 4.81 18.18 -3.35
C GLN A 37 3.91 17.46 -2.34
N GLN A 38 2.72 18.00 -2.03
CA GLN A 38 1.77 17.32 -1.13
C GLN A 38 1.27 16.00 -1.75
N ASN A 39 1.02 15.98 -3.07
CA ASN A 39 0.64 14.76 -3.78
C ASN A 39 1.74 13.69 -3.70
N LEU A 40 3.00 14.05 -3.92
CA LEU A 40 4.12 13.12 -3.79
C LEU A 40 4.25 12.56 -2.36
N ALA A 41 3.98 13.38 -1.33
CA ALA A 41 3.94 12.91 0.04
C ALA A 41 2.81 11.89 0.29
N ALA A 42 1.62 12.11 -0.28
CA ALA A 42 0.50 11.17 -0.20
C ALA A 42 0.85 9.84 -0.91
N VAL A 43 1.42 9.90 -2.12
CA VAL A 43 1.89 8.72 -2.86
C VAL A 43 2.94 7.94 -2.06
N GLY A 44 3.89 8.64 -1.42
CA GLY A 44 4.90 8.02 -0.57
C GLY A 44 4.29 7.24 0.60
N LEU A 45 3.29 7.81 1.28
CA LEU A 45 2.55 7.14 2.36
C LEU A 45 1.79 5.91 1.87
N LEU A 46 1.13 6.00 0.71
CA LEU A 46 0.41 4.87 0.10
C LEU A 46 1.38 3.73 -0.29
N ARG A 47 2.53 4.05 -0.89
CA ARG A 47 3.57 3.08 -1.22
C ARG A 47 4.11 2.39 0.04
N SER A 48 4.39 3.17 1.09
CA SER A 48 4.84 2.63 2.38
C SER A 48 3.80 1.71 3.02
N ALA A 49 2.52 2.10 3.01
CA ALA A 49 1.43 1.24 3.52
C ALA A 49 1.31 -0.07 2.72
N HIS A 50 1.45 0.00 1.39
CA HIS A 50 1.45 -1.20 0.54
C HIS A 50 2.59 -2.16 0.90
N GLN A 51 3.81 -1.64 1.08
CA GLN A 51 4.97 -2.44 1.49
C GLN A 51 4.74 -3.14 2.85
N MET A 52 4.20 -2.43 3.84
CA MET A 52 3.85 -3.01 5.14
C MET A 52 2.83 -4.15 5.02
N LEU A 53 1.81 -3.97 4.16
CA LEU A 53 0.81 -5.02 3.90
C LEU A 53 1.41 -6.22 3.18
N MET A 54 2.30 -6.00 2.20
CA MET A 54 3.01 -7.05 1.50
C MET A 54 3.90 -7.85 2.45
N GLU A 55 4.70 -7.17 3.28
CA GLU A 55 5.53 -7.81 4.29
C GLU A 55 4.69 -8.65 5.26
N ASN A 56 3.56 -8.12 5.71
CA ASN A 56 2.63 -8.88 6.53
C ASN A 56 2.12 -10.14 5.81
N HIS A 57 1.67 -9.99 4.57
CA HIS A 57 1.09 -11.09 3.80
C HIS A 57 2.11 -12.21 3.57
N LEU A 58 3.36 -11.85 3.22
CA LEU A 58 4.45 -12.79 3.04
C LEU A 58 4.76 -13.58 4.33
N ASN A 59 4.73 -12.91 5.48
CA ASN A 59 5.02 -13.54 6.78
C ASN A 59 3.84 -14.33 7.38
N THR A 60 2.61 -14.17 6.87
CA THR A 60 1.42 -14.86 7.38
C THR A 60 0.80 -15.80 6.36
N CYS A 61 0.08 -15.26 5.37
CA CYS A 61 -0.76 -16.04 4.46
C CYS A 61 0.11 -16.84 3.50
N PHE A 62 1.13 -16.19 2.94
CA PHE A 62 2.06 -16.84 2.02
C PHE A 62 2.85 -17.95 2.71
N LYS A 63 3.43 -17.66 3.88
CA LYS A 63 4.15 -18.65 4.68
C LYS A 63 3.30 -19.89 4.96
N HIS A 64 2.05 -19.69 5.40
CA HIS A 64 1.13 -20.79 5.65
C HIS A 64 0.82 -21.63 4.39
N ALA A 65 0.57 -20.97 3.26
CA ALA A 65 0.34 -21.66 1.99
C ALA A 65 1.57 -22.44 1.51
N MET A 66 2.79 -21.93 1.75
CA MET A 66 4.03 -22.64 1.42
C MET A 66 4.28 -23.86 2.31
N ASP A 67 3.84 -23.83 3.56
CA ASP A 67 3.91 -24.96 4.50
C ASP A 67 2.86 -26.05 4.18
N SER A 68 1.86 -25.75 3.34
CA SER A 68 0.84 -26.70 2.90
C SER A 68 1.44 -27.82 2.02
N LYS A 69 0.80 -28.99 2.03
CA LYS A 69 1.11 -30.09 1.08
C LYS A 69 0.36 -29.95 -0.25
N ASN A 70 -0.51 -28.95 -0.38
CA ASN A 70 -1.30 -28.71 -1.57
C ASN A 70 -0.54 -27.84 -2.57
N GLU A 71 -0.02 -28.46 -3.63
CA GLU A 71 0.71 -27.72 -4.68
C GLU A 71 -0.14 -26.69 -5.42
N LYS A 72 -1.46 -26.92 -5.53
CA LYS A 72 -2.37 -25.95 -6.15
C LYS A 72 -2.45 -24.67 -5.32
N GLU A 73 -2.55 -24.79 -4.00
CA GLU A 73 -2.57 -23.66 -3.07
C GLU A 73 -1.29 -22.83 -3.16
N LYS A 74 -0.12 -23.48 -3.26
CA LYS A 74 1.16 -22.80 -3.45
C LYS A 74 1.22 -22.02 -4.76
N GLN A 75 0.75 -22.62 -5.85
CA GLN A 75 0.71 -21.98 -7.16
C GLN A 75 -0.23 -20.77 -7.17
N GLU A 76 -1.44 -20.92 -6.62
CA GLU A 76 -2.42 -19.82 -6.51
C GLU A 76 -1.83 -18.64 -5.72
N MET A 77 -1.22 -18.91 -4.56
CA MET A 77 -0.57 -17.90 -3.73
C MET A 77 0.57 -17.18 -4.47
N THR A 78 1.40 -17.93 -5.21
CA THR A 78 2.49 -17.34 -6.02
C THR A 78 1.94 -16.43 -7.12
N GLN A 79 0.88 -16.86 -7.80
CA GLN A 79 0.23 -16.06 -8.85
C GLN A 79 -0.38 -14.76 -8.31
N GLU A 80 -0.94 -14.80 -7.09
CA GLU A 80 -1.46 -13.61 -6.41
C GLU A 80 -0.36 -12.56 -6.20
N ILE A 81 0.79 -12.96 -5.66
CA ILE A 81 1.95 -12.07 -5.43
C ILE A 81 2.49 -11.50 -6.75
N LEU A 82 2.62 -12.35 -7.78
CA LEU A 82 3.09 -11.90 -9.10
C LEU A 82 2.14 -10.88 -9.73
N LYS A 83 0.82 -11.08 -9.59
CA LYS A 83 -0.20 -10.15 -10.06
C LYS A 83 -0.08 -8.80 -9.35
N LEU A 84 0.07 -8.80 -8.03
CA LEU A 84 0.23 -7.56 -7.25
C LEU A 84 1.53 -6.82 -7.60
N THR A 85 2.64 -7.54 -7.75
CA THR A 85 3.94 -6.95 -8.11
C THR A 85 3.89 -6.27 -9.49
N LYS A 86 3.17 -6.85 -10.45
CA LYS A 86 2.93 -6.22 -11.77
C LYS A 86 2.11 -4.93 -11.67
N LEU A 87 1.22 -4.80 -10.69
CA LEU A 87 0.44 -3.57 -10.49
C LEU A 87 1.25 -2.50 -9.77
N PHE A 88 2.09 -2.87 -8.81
CA PHE A 88 2.92 -1.94 -8.05
C PHE A 88 4.01 -1.26 -8.89
N ASN A 89 4.53 -1.96 -9.90
CA ASN A 89 5.58 -1.46 -10.79
C ASN A 89 5.06 -0.72 -12.03
N LYS A 90 3.74 -0.51 -12.14
CA LYS A 90 3.14 0.39 -13.13
C LYS A 90 3.06 1.80 -12.56
#